data_AF-A0A3E0Q6N8-F1
#
_entry.id   AF-A0A3E0Q6N8-F1
#
_cell.length_a   1.000
_cell.length_b   1.000
_cell.length_c   1.000
_cell.angle_alpha   90.00
_cell.angle_beta   90.00
_cell.angle_gamma   90.00
#
_symmetry.space_group_name_H-M   'P 1'
#
loop_
_entity.id
_entity.type
_entity.pdbx_description
1 polymer ?
#
loop_
_entity_poly.entity_id
_entity_poly.type
_entity_poly.pdbx_seq_one_letter_code
_entity_poly.pdbx_strand_id
1 'polypeptide(L)'
;MVERPGWAFPLLKARLVMRSLQSIAAMVVLSAVAVFFSTPGGVYSEEEAVEVVAEAAEAPSELSTPVMLDFEVDEGNDIEFTVLCASGDYRVSVDNSDPDGETHVEVSGTVHPANGDDGLLLRFEAQIHHASLAEGEEFTFSAEGSAVLRPGEREALATSPGPGLYVTMQEAGE
;
A
#
# COMPACT_ATOMS: atom_id res chain seq x y z
N MET A 1 55.38 26.03 -35.95
CA MET A 1 54.51 25.43 -34.90
C MET A 1 54.14 24.03 -35.38
N VAL A 2 54.16 23.08 -34.45
CA VAL A 2 54.55 21.66 -34.63
C VAL A 2 53.55 20.79 -35.40
N GLU A 3 54.09 19.86 -36.18
CA GLU A 3 53.44 18.77 -36.93
C GLU A 3 53.21 17.51 -36.05
N ARG A 4 52.06 16.82 -36.27
CA ARG A 4 51.77 15.35 -36.08
C ARG A 4 51.56 14.79 -34.66
N PRO A 5 51.10 13.53 -34.48
CA PRO A 5 50.23 12.65 -35.30
C PRO A 5 49.09 11.97 -34.49
N GLY A 6 48.19 11.25 -35.19
CA GLY A 6 47.14 10.43 -34.57
C GLY A 6 47.60 9.11 -33.98
N TRP A 7 46.70 8.46 -33.23
CA TRP A 7 46.75 7.04 -32.87
C TRP A 7 45.40 6.38 -33.13
N ALA A 8 45.49 5.13 -33.56
CA ALA A 8 44.40 4.26 -33.92
C ALA A 8 44.48 2.96 -33.09
N PHE A 9 43.31 2.37 -32.83
CA PHE A 9 43.04 0.95 -32.46
C PHE A 9 43.50 0.44 -31.08
N PRO A 10 43.05 -0.74 -30.58
CA PRO A 10 41.94 -1.64 -30.98
C PRO A 10 41.10 -2.27 -29.81
N LEU A 11 40.00 -2.96 -30.18
CA LEU A 11 39.45 -4.25 -29.70
C LEU A 11 39.38 -4.61 -28.19
N LEU A 12 38.18 -5.01 -27.73
CA LEU A 12 37.90 -6.29 -27.02
C LEU A 12 36.36 -6.49 -26.95
N LYS A 13 35.73 -7.34 -27.77
CA LYS A 13 35.41 -8.78 -27.58
C LYS A 13 34.93 -9.20 -26.18
N ALA A 14 33.80 -9.93 -26.20
CA ALA A 14 33.25 -10.88 -25.20
C ALA A 14 32.15 -10.29 -24.29
N ARG A 15 31.07 -10.99 -23.95
CA ARG A 15 30.61 -12.35 -24.28
C ARG A 15 29.11 -12.39 -23.92
N LEU A 16 28.37 -13.15 -24.70
CA LEU A 16 27.05 -13.68 -24.45
C LEU A 16 26.93 -14.28 -23.03
N VAL A 17 25.89 -13.90 -22.27
CA VAL A 17 25.26 -14.79 -21.28
C VAL A 17 23.75 -14.71 -21.46
N MET A 18 23.22 -15.65 -22.24
CA MET A 18 21.86 -16.15 -22.05
C MET A 18 21.76 -16.78 -20.66
N ARG A 19 20.89 -16.23 -19.81
CA ARG A 19 20.21 -16.98 -18.75
C ARG A 19 18.75 -16.51 -18.79
N SER A 20 17.93 -17.26 -19.52
CA SER A 20 17.00 -18.20 -18.90
C SER A 20 15.82 -17.45 -18.28
N LEU A 21 14.88 -17.04 -19.15
CA LEU A 21 13.47 -16.96 -18.74
C LEU A 21 13.05 -18.39 -18.39
N GLN A 22 13.15 -18.76 -17.12
CA GLN A 22 12.28 -19.80 -16.60
C GLN A 22 11.07 -19.08 -16.02
N SER A 23 10.00 -19.05 -16.82
CA SER A 23 8.64 -18.86 -16.34
C SER A 23 8.45 -19.74 -15.11
N ILE A 24 8.30 -19.11 -13.95
CA ILE A 24 7.74 -19.80 -12.79
C ILE A 24 6.27 -19.97 -13.12
N ALA A 25 5.93 -21.17 -13.58
CA ALA A 25 4.57 -21.61 -13.75
C ALA A 25 3.90 -21.60 -12.37
N ALA A 26 2.99 -20.65 -12.13
CA ALA A 26 2.06 -20.72 -11.02
C ALA A 26 1.11 -21.90 -11.27
N MET A 27 1.39 -23.03 -10.63
CA MET A 27 0.54 -24.20 -10.65
C MET A 27 -0.62 -23.97 -9.68
N VAL A 28 -1.71 -23.39 -10.19
CA VAL A 28 -2.96 -23.23 -9.44
C VAL A 28 -3.60 -24.60 -9.29
N VAL A 29 -3.56 -25.16 -8.08
CA VAL A 29 -4.34 -26.35 -7.73
C VAL A 29 -5.78 -25.89 -7.49
N LEU A 30 -6.64 -26.00 -8.50
CA LEU A 30 -8.09 -25.86 -8.33
C LEU A 30 -8.58 -27.00 -7.42
N SER A 31 -8.78 -26.72 -6.14
CA SER A 31 -9.59 -27.57 -5.29
C SER A 31 -11.00 -26.99 -5.26
N ALA A 32 -11.92 -27.62 -5.99
CA ALA A 32 -13.34 -27.31 -5.91
C ALA A 32 -13.86 -27.74 -4.53
N VAL A 33 -14.14 -26.78 -3.65
CA VAL A 33 -14.83 -27.04 -2.38
C VAL A 33 -16.33 -26.95 -2.66
N ALA A 34 -16.99 -28.10 -2.76
CA ALA A 34 -18.45 -28.14 -2.74
C ALA A 34 -18.93 -27.96 -1.30
N VAL A 35 -19.42 -26.77 -0.96
CA VAL A 35 -20.07 -26.53 0.33
C VAL A 35 -21.48 -27.11 0.28
N PHE A 36 -21.68 -28.27 0.90
CA PHE A 36 -23.01 -28.85 1.10
C PHE A 36 -23.67 -28.20 2.31
N PHE A 37 -24.58 -27.26 2.09
CA PHE A 37 -25.56 -26.90 3.11
C PHE A 37 -26.69 -27.94 3.09
N SER A 38 -26.76 -28.77 4.14
CA SER A 38 -27.87 -29.67 4.35
C SER A 38 -28.98 -28.93 5.10
N THR A 39 -29.98 -28.44 4.36
CA THR A 39 -31.24 -27.97 4.92
C THR A 39 -32.32 -29.05 4.73
N PRO A 40 -33.14 -29.35 5.76
CA PRO A 40 -34.21 -30.32 5.62
C PRO A 40 -35.40 -29.69 4.89
N GLY A 41 -35.44 -29.86 3.57
CA GLY A 41 -36.65 -29.73 2.77
C GLY A 41 -36.64 -28.58 1.78
N GLY A 42 -36.78 -28.94 0.50
CA GLY A 42 -37.13 -28.00 -0.57
C GLY A 42 -36.11 -27.96 -1.69
N VAL A 43 -36.34 -28.79 -2.70
CA VAL A 43 -35.70 -28.75 -4.02
C VAL A 43 -36.02 -27.44 -4.72
N TYR A 44 -35.01 -26.60 -4.97
CA TYR A 44 -34.96 -25.69 -6.11
C TYR A 44 -33.53 -25.71 -6.68
N SER A 45 -33.43 -26.07 -7.96
CA SER A 45 -32.20 -26.03 -8.75
C SER A 45 -32.02 -24.63 -9.31
N GLU A 46 -31.02 -23.92 -8.79
CA GLU A 46 -30.49 -22.70 -9.39
C GLU A 46 -28.96 -22.84 -9.34
N GLU A 47 -28.35 -23.08 -10.50
CA GLU A 47 -26.91 -23.19 -10.67
C GLU A 47 -26.30 -21.78 -10.61
N GLU A 48 -26.19 -21.21 -9.40
CA GLU A 48 -25.48 -19.94 -9.20
C GLU A 48 -23.98 -20.24 -9.05
N ALA A 49 -23.23 -19.97 -10.12
CA ALA A 49 -21.77 -20.02 -10.12
C ALA A 49 -21.25 -18.84 -9.27
N VAL A 50 -21.00 -19.08 -7.99
CA VAL A 50 -20.28 -18.12 -7.14
C VAL A 50 -18.81 -18.17 -7.54
N GLU A 51 -18.41 -17.24 -8.40
CA GLU A 51 -17.01 -16.96 -8.70
C GLU A 51 -16.37 -16.30 -7.48
N VAL A 52 -15.85 -17.13 -6.57
CA VAL A 52 -15.03 -16.65 -5.46
C VAL A 52 -13.69 -16.24 -6.06
N VAL A 53 -13.54 -14.94 -6.31
CA VAL A 53 -12.23 -14.33 -6.61
C VAL A 53 -11.40 -14.47 -5.34
N ALA A 54 -10.61 -15.53 -5.27
CA ALA A 54 -9.59 -15.68 -4.22
C ALA A 54 -8.57 -14.56 -4.44
N GLU A 55 -8.69 -13.50 -3.64
CA GLU A 55 -7.66 -12.50 -3.47
C GLU A 55 -6.37 -13.25 -3.12
N ALA A 56 -5.43 -13.27 -4.05
CA ALA A 56 -4.11 -13.82 -3.79
C ALA A 56 -3.50 -12.92 -2.72
N ALA A 57 -3.40 -13.42 -1.49
CA ALA A 57 -2.58 -12.78 -0.46
C ALA A 57 -1.15 -12.72 -1.03
N GLU A 58 -0.78 -11.56 -1.59
CA GLU A 58 0.56 -11.29 -2.06
C GLU A 58 1.49 -11.55 -0.88
N ALA A 59 2.55 -12.33 -1.08
CA ALA A 59 3.54 -12.55 -0.03
C ALA A 59 4.08 -11.18 0.44
N PRO A 60 4.30 -10.98 1.75
CA PRO A 60 4.73 -9.69 2.28
C PRO A 60 5.98 -9.25 1.51
N SER A 61 5.89 -8.10 0.86
CA SER A 61 6.99 -7.57 0.07
C SER A 61 8.06 -7.07 1.04
N GLU A 62 9.18 -7.78 1.17
CA GLU A 62 10.27 -7.30 2.02
C GLU A 62 10.82 -5.99 1.44
N LEU A 63 10.82 -4.93 2.25
CA LEU A 63 11.46 -3.67 1.90
C LEU A 63 12.98 -3.84 2.08
N SER A 64 13.76 -3.42 1.09
CA SER A 64 15.23 -3.48 1.19
C SER A 64 15.80 -2.51 2.23
N THR A 65 15.07 -1.43 2.51
CA THR A 65 15.41 -0.41 3.50
C THR A 65 14.12 -0.03 4.25
N PRO A 66 14.14 0.05 5.60
CA PRO A 66 12.99 0.55 6.34
C PRO A 66 12.69 2.01 5.98
N VAL A 67 11.42 2.38 5.95
CA VAL A 67 10.97 3.76 5.71
C VAL A 67 10.06 4.23 6.83
N MET A 68 10.04 5.54 7.07
CA MET A 68 9.10 6.17 7.97
C MET A 68 7.99 6.82 7.15
N LEU A 69 6.75 6.57 7.53
CA LEU A 69 5.56 7.22 6.98
C LEU A 69 4.96 8.10 8.05
N ASP A 70 4.97 9.41 7.83
CA ASP A 70 4.33 10.40 8.69
C ASP A 70 2.93 10.69 8.14
N PHE A 71 1.90 10.28 8.86
CA PHE A 71 0.51 10.54 8.51
C PHE A 71 -0.01 11.76 9.27
N GLU A 72 -0.84 12.53 8.59
CA GLU A 72 -1.49 13.72 9.12
C GLU A 72 -2.98 13.69 8.74
N VAL A 73 -3.84 13.92 9.73
CA VAL A 73 -5.29 14.03 9.58
C VAL A 73 -5.73 15.44 9.95
N ASP A 74 -6.13 16.20 8.93
CA ASP A 74 -6.66 17.57 9.06
C ASP A 74 -8.16 17.47 9.44
N GLU A 75 -8.46 17.38 10.74
CA GLU A 75 -9.83 17.31 11.29
C GLU A 75 -10.04 18.23 12.51
N GLY A 76 -9.73 19.52 12.38
CA GLY A 76 -9.96 20.53 13.42
C GLY A 76 -9.01 20.45 14.62
N ASN A 77 -8.62 19.24 15.02
CA ASN A 77 -7.51 18.90 15.89
C ASN A 77 -6.54 18.06 15.04
N ASP A 78 -5.50 18.68 14.49
CA ASP A 78 -4.54 18.02 13.61
C ASP A 78 -3.95 16.78 14.32
N ILE A 79 -4.19 15.58 13.76
CA ILE A 79 -3.67 14.32 14.31
C ILE A 79 -2.49 13.87 13.47
N GLU A 80 -1.31 13.78 14.08
CA GLU A 80 -0.08 13.34 13.43
C GLU A 80 0.45 12.05 14.06
N PHE A 81 0.86 11.09 13.23
CA PHE A 81 1.48 9.85 13.70
C PHE A 81 2.45 9.25 12.69
N THR A 82 3.52 8.64 13.19
CA THR A 82 4.58 8.05 12.37
C THR A 82 4.58 6.53 12.45
N VAL A 83 4.74 5.87 11.31
CA VAL A 83 4.86 4.41 11.19
C VAL A 83 6.21 4.05 10.58
N LEU A 84 7.00 3.24 11.28
CA LEU A 84 8.20 2.63 10.73
C LEU A 84 7.81 1.35 9.96
N CYS A 85 7.87 1.43 8.63
CA CYS A 85 7.63 0.30 7.75
C CYS A 85 8.94 -0.44 7.48
N ALA A 86 9.16 -1.54 8.19
CA ALA A 86 10.23 -2.50 7.89
C ALA A 86 9.75 -3.65 6.98
N SER A 87 8.43 -3.81 6.85
CA SER A 87 7.74 -4.76 5.97
C SER A 87 6.90 -4.03 4.93
N GLY A 88 6.55 -4.74 3.86
CA GLY A 88 5.64 -4.26 2.82
C GLY A 88 4.22 -4.01 3.32
N ASP A 89 3.84 -4.52 4.49
CA ASP A 89 2.52 -4.32 5.09
C ASP A 89 2.64 -3.45 6.34
N TYR A 90 1.65 -2.56 6.54
CA TYR A 90 1.55 -1.72 7.73
C TYR A 90 0.10 -1.59 8.21
N ARG A 91 -0.05 -1.39 9.52
CA ARG A 91 -1.32 -1.04 10.16
C ARG A 91 -1.03 -0.21 11.39
N VAL A 92 -1.79 0.87 11.56
CA VAL A 92 -1.71 1.78 12.68
C VAL A 92 -3.11 2.20 13.10
N SER A 93 -3.33 2.28 14.40
CA SER A 93 -4.54 2.81 14.99
C SER A 93 -4.17 3.84 16.05
N VAL A 94 -4.81 5.01 16.01
CA VAL A 94 -4.58 6.11 16.94
C VAL A 94 -5.92 6.57 17.49
N ASP A 95 -6.01 6.61 18.81
CA ASP A 95 -7.12 7.21 19.54
C ASP A 95 -6.69 8.59 20.05
N ASN A 96 -7.47 9.62 19.73
CA ASN A 96 -7.34 10.95 20.29
C ASN A 96 -8.63 11.31 21.02
N SER A 97 -8.53 11.57 22.32
CA SER A 97 -9.67 11.95 23.15
C SER A 97 -9.45 13.36 23.68
N ASP A 98 -10.39 14.24 23.36
CA ASP A 98 -10.47 15.62 23.82
C ASP A 98 -11.69 15.80 24.74
N PRO A 99 -11.75 16.86 25.56
CA PRO A 99 -12.92 17.12 26.40
C PRO A 99 -14.23 17.28 25.61
N ASP A 100 -14.14 17.61 24.32
CA ASP A 100 -15.28 17.86 23.44
C ASP A 100 -15.63 16.67 22.53
N GLY A 101 -14.81 15.61 22.49
CA GLY A 101 -15.03 14.47 21.60
C GLY A 101 -13.90 13.44 21.57
N GLU A 102 -14.11 12.38 20.81
CA GLU A 102 -13.15 11.30 20.61
C GLU A 102 -13.00 11.03 19.10
N THR A 103 -11.76 10.96 18.62
CA THR A 103 -11.42 10.60 17.24
C THR A 103 -10.57 9.34 17.24
N HIS A 104 -11.02 8.31 16.53
CA HIS A 104 -10.27 7.10 16.26
C HIS A 104 -9.87 7.05 14.79
N VAL A 105 -8.56 6.96 14.52
CA VAL A 105 -7.99 6.84 13.18
C VAL A 105 -7.36 5.48 13.02
N GLU A 106 -7.83 4.69 12.06
CA GLU A 106 -7.18 3.46 11.61
C GLU A 106 -6.69 3.64 10.18
N VAL A 107 -5.40 3.38 9.94
CA VAL A 107 -4.83 3.33 8.58
C VAL A 107 -4.07 2.03 8.42
N SER A 108 -4.33 1.33 7.33
CA SER A 108 -3.64 0.09 6.97
C SER A 108 -3.33 0.09 5.48
N GLY A 109 -2.41 -0.77 5.07
CA GLY A 109 -2.07 -0.83 3.67
C GLY A 109 -0.78 -1.57 3.37
N THR A 110 -0.32 -1.39 2.13
CA THR A 110 0.93 -1.96 1.66
C THR A 110 1.82 -0.92 1.00
N VAL A 111 3.13 -1.16 1.05
CA VAL A 111 4.17 -0.37 0.43
C VAL A 111 5.06 -1.27 -0.42
N HIS A 112 5.28 -0.87 -1.66
CA HIS A 112 6.14 -1.58 -2.60
C HIS A 112 7.09 -0.60 -3.29
N PRO A 113 8.31 -1.03 -3.67
CA PRO A 113 9.16 -0.22 -4.54
C PRO A 113 8.44 0.14 -5.84
N ALA A 114 8.43 1.42 -6.21
CA ALA A 114 7.92 1.85 -7.50
C ALA A 114 8.86 1.40 -8.64
N ASN A 115 8.31 1.07 -9.81
CA ASN A 115 9.11 0.69 -10.98
C ASN A 115 9.77 1.95 -11.59
N GLY A 116 10.99 2.27 -11.15
CA GLY A 116 11.77 3.44 -11.58
C GLY A 116 11.91 4.49 -10.46
N ASP A 117 13.10 5.12 -10.42
CA ASP A 117 13.63 6.16 -9.49
C ASP A 117 12.95 6.31 -8.10
N ASP A 118 13.71 5.99 -7.04
CA ASP A 118 13.58 6.36 -5.61
C ASP A 118 12.18 6.76 -5.08
N GLY A 119 11.18 5.91 -5.33
CA GLY A 119 9.82 6.12 -4.83
C GLY A 119 9.17 4.81 -4.36
N LEU A 120 8.16 4.95 -3.50
CA LEU A 120 7.33 3.84 -3.03
C LEU A 120 5.91 3.97 -3.55
N LEU A 121 5.34 2.87 -4.05
CA LEU A 121 3.92 2.74 -4.27
C LEU A 121 3.25 2.35 -2.95
N LEU A 122 2.46 3.28 -2.41
CA LEU A 122 1.58 3.06 -1.27
C LEU A 122 0.20 2.61 -1.78
N ARG A 123 -0.37 1.59 -1.15
CA ARG A 123 -1.80 1.30 -1.14
C ARG A 123 -2.30 1.48 0.28
N PHE A 124 -3.46 2.08 0.46
CA PHE A 124 -4.00 2.35 1.78
C PHE A 124 -5.51 2.11 1.85
N GLU A 125 -5.95 1.75 3.05
CA GLU A 125 -7.32 1.83 3.54
C GLU A 125 -7.28 2.60 4.85
N ALA A 126 -8.13 3.60 4.99
CA ALA A 126 -8.24 4.46 6.16
C ALA A 126 -9.69 4.54 6.63
N GLN A 127 -9.89 4.44 7.94
CA GLN A 127 -11.16 4.68 8.61
C GLN A 127 -10.93 5.70 9.72
N ILE A 128 -11.72 6.76 9.70
CA ILE A 128 -11.69 7.83 10.70
C ILE A 128 -13.07 7.90 11.33
N HIS A 129 -13.15 7.59 12.60
CA HIS A 129 -14.36 7.68 13.41
C HIS A 129 -14.23 8.88 14.32
N HIS A 130 -15.22 9.78 14.28
CA HIS A 130 -15.26 10.95 15.13
C HIS A 130 -16.59 11.01 15.87
N ALA A 131 -16.52 11.19 17.18
CA ALA A 131 -17.67 11.37 18.06
C ALA A 131 -17.52 12.72 18.80
N SER A 132 -18.42 13.66 18.51
CA SER A 132 -18.53 14.94 19.22
C SER A 132 -19.46 14.79 20.41
N LEU A 133 -18.92 14.93 21.62
CA LEU A 133 -19.71 14.92 22.86
C LEU A 133 -20.51 16.22 23.04
N ALA A 134 -19.99 17.33 22.50
CA ALA A 134 -20.62 18.64 22.59
C ALA A 134 -21.89 18.74 21.71
N GLU A 135 -21.83 18.16 20.51
CA GLU A 135 -22.92 18.23 19.52
C GLU A 135 -23.79 16.96 19.53
N GLY A 136 -23.30 15.88 20.14
CA GLY A 136 -23.98 14.58 20.16
C GLY A 136 -24.02 13.93 18.79
N GLU A 137 -23.03 14.24 17.94
CA GLU A 137 -22.91 13.76 16.57
C GLU A 137 -21.77 12.76 16.45
N GLU A 138 -21.97 11.76 15.61
CA GLU A 138 -20.98 10.72 15.33
C GLU A 138 -20.89 10.54 13.81
N PHE A 139 -19.67 10.55 13.29
CA PHE A 139 -19.39 10.40 11.88
C PHE A 139 -18.29 9.37 11.66
N THR A 140 -18.42 8.61 10.58
CA THR A 140 -17.38 7.70 10.12
C THR A 140 -17.04 8.05 8.69
N PHE A 141 -15.77 8.31 8.45
CA PHE A 141 -15.17 8.51 7.15
C PHE A 141 -14.34 7.28 6.78
N SER A 142 -14.42 6.88 5.51
CA SER A 142 -13.61 5.80 4.97
C SER A 142 -13.01 6.23 3.64
N ALA A 143 -11.73 5.94 3.45
CA ALA A 143 -11.01 6.20 2.22
C ALA A 143 -10.11 5.02 1.87
N GLU A 144 -10.03 4.70 0.59
CA GLU A 144 -9.11 3.72 0.05
C GLU A 144 -8.44 4.28 -1.20
N GLY A 145 -7.22 3.87 -1.47
CA GLY A 145 -6.53 4.33 -2.66
C GLY A 145 -5.08 3.89 -2.75
N SER A 146 -4.37 4.52 -3.68
CA SER A 146 -2.95 4.30 -3.88
C SER A 146 -2.26 5.58 -4.31
N ALA A 147 -1.04 5.79 -3.84
CA ALA A 147 -0.23 6.96 -4.16
C ALA A 147 1.24 6.56 -4.37
N VAL A 148 1.97 7.35 -5.16
CA VAL A 148 3.42 7.19 -5.29
C VAL A 148 4.09 8.21 -4.38
N LEU A 149 4.78 7.72 -3.36
CA LEU A 149 5.49 8.53 -2.39
C LEU A 149 6.91 8.79 -2.85
N ARG A 150 7.35 10.04 -2.68
CA ARG A 150 8.75 10.44 -2.82
C ARG A 150 9.28 10.97 -1.49
N PRO A 151 10.58 10.76 -1.19
CA PRO A 151 11.15 11.23 0.07
C PRO A 151 10.94 12.74 0.26
N GLY A 152 10.39 13.12 1.41
CA GLY A 152 10.15 14.51 1.78
C GLY A 152 8.99 15.23 1.06
N GLU A 153 8.26 14.56 0.16
CA GLU A 153 7.05 15.12 -0.47
C GLU A 153 5.81 14.77 0.37
N ARG A 154 4.99 15.78 0.72
CA ARG A 154 3.66 15.59 1.34
C ARG A 154 2.67 15.22 0.25
N GLU A 155 2.13 14.02 0.32
CA GLU A 155 1.17 13.46 -0.63
C GLU A 155 -0.23 13.44 -0.01
N ALA A 156 -1.24 13.84 -0.78
CA ALA A 156 -2.63 13.81 -0.35
C ALA A 156 -3.27 12.46 -0.68
N LEU A 157 -3.69 11.72 0.35
CA LEU A 157 -4.32 10.41 0.20
C LEU A 157 -5.83 10.54 0.02
N ALA A 158 -6.47 11.37 0.83
CA ALA A 158 -7.90 11.66 0.72
C ALA A 158 -8.19 13.10 1.18
N THR A 159 -9.10 13.80 0.50
CA THR A 159 -9.43 15.20 0.83
C THR A 159 -10.92 15.53 0.73
N SER A 160 -11.75 14.63 0.19
CA SER A 160 -13.20 14.83 0.09
C SER A 160 -13.94 13.53 -0.26
N PRO A 161 -15.14 13.26 0.30
CA PRO A 161 -15.83 14.02 1.34
C PRO A 161 -15.37 13.58 2.75
N GLY A 162 -14.65 14.41 3.49
CA GLY A 162 -14.14 14.06 4.82
C GLY A 162 -12.94 14.90 5.26
N PRO A 163 -12.29 14.54 6.38
CA PRO A 163 -11.01 15.13 6.79
C PRO A 163 -9.92 14.90 5.74
N GLY A 164 -8.93 15.79 5.72
CA GLY A 164 -7.77 15.64 4.85
C GLY A 164 -6.82 14.59 5.43
N LEU A 165 -6.54 13.52 4.69
CA LEU A 165 -5.52 12.54 5.04
C LEU A 165 -4.30 12.73 4.14
N TYR A 166 -3.15 12.95 4.74
CA TYR A 166 -1.88 13.16 4.06
C TYR A 166 -0.82 12.20 4.58
N VAL A 167 0.21 11.97 3.76
CA VAL A 167 1.37 11.18 4.15
C VAL A 167 2.65 11.80 3.63
N THR A 168 3.71 11.74 4.42
CA THR A 168 5.07 12.09 4.01
C THR A 168 5.98 10.89 4.24
N MET A 169 6.81 10.56 3.26
CA MET A 169 7.79 9.47 3.38
C MET A 169 9.16 10.02 3.75
N GLN A 170 9.84 9.36 4.69
CA GLN A 170 11.24 9.60 5.04
C GLN A 170 12.04 8.29 5.01
N GLU A 171 13.32 8.36 4.66
CA GLU A 171 14.22 7.22 4.77
C GLU A 171 14.62 7.00 6.24
N ALA A 172 14.55 5.76 6.74
CA ALA A 172 14.93 5.47 8.11
C ALA A 172 16.47 5.49 8.27
N GLY A 173 17.06 6.67 8.48
CA GLY A 173 18.51 6.77 8.70
C GLY A 173 19.17 8.15 8.59
N GLU A 174 18.42 9.21 8.27
CA GLU A 174 18.92 10.60 8.21
C GLU A 174 18.64 11.41 9.48
#